data_AF-A0A1H2KXP1-F1
#
_entry.id   AF-A0A1H2KXP1-F1
#
_cell.length_a   1.000
_cell.length_b   1.000
_cell.length_c   1.000
_cell.angle_alpha   90.00
_cell.angle_beta   90.00
_cell.angle_gamma   90.00
#
_symmetry.space_group_name_H-M   'P 1'
#
loop_
_entity.id
_entity.type
_entity.pdbx_description
1 polymer ?
#
loop_
_entity_poly.entity_id
_entity_poly.type
_entity_poly.pdbx_seq_one_letter_code
_entity_poly.pdbx_strand_id
1 'polypeptide(L)'
;MTAADGAVPGDNEITGTASELITELQLLRARVGRIERELATTRPLVAAVRSLQIWDYTPYGIDPGSDWVAIDRTAAAELLAALAGIDHWKPWTTPIEARPQP
;
A
#
# COMPACT_ATOMS: atom_id res chain seq x y z
N MET A 1 57.54 28.91 -24.79
CA MET A 1 56.71 29.54 -23.74
C MET A 1 55.35 28.85 -23.81
N THR A 2 55.26 27.68 -23.18
CA THR A 2 54.15 26.72 -23.27
C THR A 2 53.20 27.01 -22.11
N ALA A 3 52.01 27.52 -22.42
CA ALA A 3 50.92 27.58 -21.46
C ALA A 3 50.38 26.16 -21.28
N ALA A 4 50.65 25.56 -20.12
CA ALA A 4 49.98 24.36 -19.67
C ALA A 4 48.55 24.75 -19.29
N ASP A 5 47.61 24.42 -20.17
CA ASP A 5 46.17 24.47 -19.90
C ASP A 5 45.85 23.34 -18.92
N GLY A 6 45.89 23.66 -17.64
CA GLY A 6 45.51 22.76 -16.55
C GLY A 6 43.99 22.68 -16.46
N ALA A 7 43.38 21.87 -17.32
CA ALA A 7 42.00 21.46 -17.16
C ALA A 7 41.89 20.67 -15.83
N VAL A 8 41.35 21.30 -14.80
CA VAL A 8 41.14 20.73 -13.46
C VAL A 8 40.21 19.51 -13.60
N PRO A 9 40.68 18.27 -13.39
CA PRO A 9 39.88 17.07 -13.61
C PRO A 9 38.73 16.90 -12.60
N GLY A 10 38.78 17.60 -11.47
CA GLY A 10 37.88 17.39 -10.33
C GLY A 10 36.48 18.00 -10.49
N ASP A 11 36.30 19.07 -11.25
CA ASP A 11 35.00 19.73 -11.36
C ASP A 11 33.97 18.88 -12.13
N ASN A 12 34.41 18.13 -13.14
CA ASN A 12 33.55 17.23 -13.90
C ASN A 12 33.17 15.96 -13.11
N GLU A 13 34.08 15.41 -12.30
CA GLU A 13 33.77 14.28 -11.41
C GLU A 13 32.77 14.68 -10.32
N ILE A 14 32.98 15.82 -9.66
CA ILE A 14 32.07 16.33 -8.62
C ILE A 14 30.68 16.61 -9.20
N THR A 15 30.62 17.20 -10.40
CA THR A 15 29.34 17.50 -11.07
C THR A 15 28.63 16.21 -11.52
N GLY A 16 29.38 15.21 -11.99
CA GLY A 16 28.87 13.89 -12.35
C GLY A 16 28.27 13.18 -11.13
N THR A 17 29.02 13.06 -10.04
CA THR A 17 28.56 12.42 -8.80
C THR A 17 27.35 13.15 -8.19
N ALA A 18 27.33 14.49 -8.25
CA ALA A 18 26.18 15.26 -7.80
C ALA A 18 24.92 14.99 -8.64
N SER A 19 25.06 14.83 -9.96
CA SER A 19 23.93 14.53 -10.85
C SER A 19 23.35 13.13 -10.62
N GLU A 20 24.22 12.15 -10.35
CA GLU A 20 23.83 10.78 -10.00
C GLU A 20 23.07 10.75 -8.67
N LEU A 21 23.60 11.42 -7.64
CA LEU A 21 22.94 11.54 -6.34
C LEU A 21 21.56 12.22 -6.43
N ILE A 22 21.43 13.26 -7.26
CA ILE A 22 20.14 13.94 -7.47
C ILE A 22 19.13 12.97 -8.10
N THR A 23 19.57 12.20 -9.09
CA THR A 23 18.72 11.20 -9.76
C THR A 23 18.28 10.11 -8.78
N GLU A 24 19.21 9.60 -7.97
CA GLU A 24 18.92 8.60 -6.96
C GLU A 24 17.96 9.12 -5.88
N LEU A 25 18.14 10.36 -5.41
CA LEU A 25 17.23 11.00 -4.47
C LEU A 25 15.82 11.17 -5.05
N GLN A 26 15.70 11.52 -6.33
CA GLN A 26 14.39 11.64 -6.99
C GLN A 26 13.68 10.29 -7.08
N LEU A 27 14.40 9.23 -7.46
CA LEU A 27 13.86 7.87 -7.49
C LEU A 27 13.42 7.41 -6.10
N LEU A 28 14.24 7.67 -5.08
CA LEU A 28 13.92 7.30 -3.70
C LEU A 28 12.68 8.05 -3.20
N ARG A 29 12.57 9.36 -3.47
CA ARG A 29 11.39 10.16 -3.14
C ARG A 29 10.13 9.65 -3.83
N ALA A 30 10.22 9.27 -5.10
CA ALA A 30 9.09 8.69 -5.82
C ALA A 30 8.65 7.36 -5.20
N ARG A 31 9.60 6.52 -4.78
CA ARG A 31 9.33 5.23 -4.12
C ARG A 31 8.71 5.43 -2.74
N VAL A 32 9.26 6.33 -1.93
CA VAL A 32 8.71 6.70 -0.62
C VAL A 32 7.29 7.24 -0.77
N GLY A 33 7.06 8.18 -1.69
CA GLY A 33 5.74 8.74 -1.93
C GLY A 33 4.71 7.71 -2.44
N ARG A 34 5.14 6.64 -3.13
CA ARG A 34 4.27 5.49 -3.43
C ARG A 34 3.90 4.71 -2.18
N ILE A 35 4.89 4.35 -1.35
CA ILE A 35 4.68 3.59 -0.11
C ILE A 35 3.79 4.37 0.86
N GLU A 36 4.00 5.68 0.99
CA GLU A 36 3.18 6.55 1.84
C GLU A 36 1.72 6.57 1.40
N ARG A 37 1.46 6.58 0.07
CA ARG A 37 0.10 6.49 -0.46
C ARG A 37 -0.54 5.13 -0.16
N GLU A 38 0.18 4.04 -0.37
CA GLU A 38 -0.30 2.68 -0.05
C GLU A 38 -0.56 2.51 1.46
N LEU A 39 0.27 3.11 2.31
CA LEU A 39 0.06 3.13 3.75
C LEU A 39 -1.16 3.98 4.13
N ALA A 40 -1.32 5.15 3.52
CA ALA A 40 -2.45 6.04 3.75
C ALA A 40 -3.78 5.37 3.39
N THR A 41 -3.83 4.60 2.29
CA THR A 41 -5.03 3.84 1.91
C THR A 41 -5.33 2.72 2.91
N THR A 42 -4.30 2.11 3.51
CA THR A 42 -4.46 0.95 4.42
C THR A 42 -4.82 1.34 5.86
N ARG A 43 -4.49 2.55 6.30
CA ARG A 43 -4.75 3.04 7.67
C ARG A 43 -6.23 2.96 8.10
N PRO A 44 -7.22 3.37 7.28
CA PRO A 44 -8.63 3.26 7.64
C PRO A 44 -9.08 1.83 7.92
N LEU A 45 -8.58 0.85 7.17
CA LEU A 45 -8.87 -0.56 7.41
C LEU A 45 -8.30 -1.06 8.72
N VAL A 46 -7.04 -0.72 9.02
CA VAL A 46 -6.43 -1.08 10.32
C VAL A 46 -7.21 -0.45 11.47
N ALA A 47 -7.68 0.79 11.32
CA ALA A 47 -8.51 1.44 12.31
C ALA A 47 -9.85 0.72 12.51
N ALA A 48 -10.55 0.38 11.41
CA ALA A 48 -11.81 -0.37 11.45
C ALA A 48 -11.64 -1.76 12.07
N VAL A 49 -10.55 -2.47 11.77
CA VAL A 49 -10.24 -3.76 12.38
C VAL A 49 -10.00 -3.63 13.89
N ARG A 50 -9.28 -2.59 14.33
CA ARG A 50 -9.01 -2.37 15.76
C ARG A 50 -10.25 -1.95 16.55
N SER A 51 -11.23 -1.34 15.90
CA SER A 51 -12.49 -0.94 16.54
C SER A 51 -13.55 -2.05 16.55
N LEU A 52 -13.31 -3.19 15.88
CA LEU A 52 -14.23 -4.33 15.93
C LEU A 52 -14.36 -4.83 17.36
N GLN A 53 -15.57 -4.70 17.90
CA GLN A 53 -15.97 -5.46 19.08
C GLN A 53 -16.44 -6.83 18.61
N ILE A 54 -15.53 -7.80 18.67
CA ILE A 54 -15.88 -9.20 18.48
C ILE A 54 -16.71 -9.62 19.70
N TRP A 55 -17.90 -10.13 19.44
CA TRP A 55 -18.77 -10.64 20.49
C TRP A 55 -18.55 -12.14 20.59
N ASP A 56 -17.98 -12.57 21.72
CA ASP A 56 -17.90 -14.00 22.05
C ASP A 56 -19.27 -14.59 22.46
N TYR A 57 -20.33 -13.78 22.43
CA TYR A 57 -21.62 -14.13 23.00
C TYR A 57 -22.66 -14.43 21.93
N THR A 58 -23.03 -15.70 21.79
CA THR A 58 -24.20 -16.11 21.02
C THR A 58 -25.45 -16.13 21.92
N PRO A 59 -26.39 -15.18 21.77
CA PRO A 59 -27.66 -15.21 22.49
C PRO A 59 -28.55 -16.41 22.11
N TYR A 60 -28.15 -17.22 21.12
CA TYR A 60 -28.88 -18.37 20.60
C TYR A 60 -28.26 -19.72 20.98
N GLY A 61 -27.27 -19.76 21.88
CA GLY A 61 -26.64 -21.02 22.33
C GLY A 61 -25.89 -21.78 21.22
N ILE A 62 -25.46 -21.07 20.17
CA ILE A 62 -24.67 -21.63 19.07
C ILE A 62 -23.21 -21.40 19.42
N ASP A 63 -22.41 -22.44 19.59
CA ASP A 63 -20.98 -22.29 19.86
C ASP A 63 -20.24 -21.96 18.55
N PRO A 64 -19.55 -20.81 18.44
CA PRO A 64 -18.77 -20.53 17.26
C PRO A 64 -17.55 -21.43 17.17
N GLY A 65 -17.61 -22.40 16.25
CA GLY A 65 -16.43 -23.09 15.74
C GLY A 65 -15.41 -22.11 15.16
N SER A 66 -14.18 -22.57 14.92
CA SER A 66 -13.04 -21.74 14.47
C SER A 66 -13.24 -20.93 13.18
N ASP A 67 -14.32 -21.21 12.46
CA ASP A 67 -14.54 -20.75 11.09
C ASP A 67 -15.49 -19.55 11.01
N TRP A 68 -16.03 -19.07 12.14
CA TRP A 68 -16.90 -17.90 12.16
C TRP A 68 -16.76 -17.04 13.41
N VAL A 69 -16.96 -15.74 13.22
CA VAL A 69 -16.84 -14.72 14.28
C VAL A 69 -18.14 -13.92 14.32
N ALA A 70 -18.73 -13.78 15.50
CA ALA A 70 -19.86 -12.89 15.70
C ALA A 70 -19.36 -11.46 15.94
N ILE A 71 -19.85 -10.53 15.12
CA ILE A 71 -19.48 -9.10 15.17
C ILE A 71 -20.74 -8.25 15.10
N ASP A 72 -20.70 -7.06 15.71
CA ASP A 72 -21.76 -6.08 15.55
C ASP A 72 -21.96 -5.72 14.07
N ARG A 73 -23.23 -5.59 13.65
CA ARG A 73 -23.59 -5.35 12.24
C ARG A 73 -23.06 -4.00 11.73
N THR A 74 -23.03 -2.98 12.57
CA THR A 74 -22.53 -1.65 12.21
C THR A 74 -21.02 -1.69 12.05
N ALA A 75 -20.32 -2.33 12.99
CA ALA A 75 -18.87 -2.55 12.90
C ALA A 75 -18.48 -3.38 11.65
N ALA A 76 -19.28 -4.40 11.30
CA ALA A 76 -19.10 -5.17 10.07
C ALA A 76 -19.24 -4.31 8.81
N ALA A 77 -20.23 -3.41 8.77
CA ALA A 77 -20.46 -2.52 7.64
C ALA A 77 -19.32 -1.51 7.47
N GLU A 78 -18.80 -0.94 8.57
CA GLU A 78 -17.64 -0.04 8.56
C GLU A 78 -16.38 -0.75 8.09
N LEU A 79 -16.14 -1.98 8.53
CA LEU A 79 -15.03 -2.81 8.06
C LEU A 79 -15.11 -3.07 6.55
N LEU A 80 -16.28 -3.48 6.05
CA LEU A 80 -16.49 -3.76 4.63
C LEU A 80 -16.34 -2.48 3.77
N ALA A 81 -16.80 -1.34 4.27
CA ALA A 81 -16.61 -0.06 3.60
C ALA A 81 -15.12 0.34 3.54
N ALA A 82 -14.36 0.09 4.61
CA ALA A 82 -12.92 0.33 4.64
C ALA A 82 -12.15 -0.63 3.70
N LEU A 83 -12.56 -1.90 3.65
CA LEU A 83 -12.03 -2.88 2.68
C LEU A 83 -12.28 -2.45 1.25
N ALA A 84 -13.51 -2.05 0.91
CA ALA A 84 -13.87 -1.60 -0.44
C ALA A 84 -13.05 -0.39 -0.93
N GLY A 85 -12.54 0.43 -0.01
CA GLY A 85 -11.65 1.56 -0.35
C GLY A 85 -10.22 1.16 -0.71
N ILE A 86 -9.78 -0.03 -0.31
CA ILE A 86 -8.43 -0.56 -0.56
C ILE A 86 -8.44 -1.66 -1.61
N ASP A 87 -9.59 -2.32 -1.76
CA ASP A 87 -9.75 -3.43 -2.67
C ASP A 87 -9.53 -2.97 -4.12
N HIS A 88 -8.39 -3.35 -4.67
CA HIS A 88 -8.06 -3.18 -6.07
C HIS A 88 -8.86 -4.16 -6.94
N TRP A 89 -9.57 -5.11 -6.31
CA TRP A 89 -10.47 -6.00 -6.98
C TRP A 89 -11.75 -5.23 -7.32
N LYS A 90 -11.82 -4.83 -8.59
CA LYS A 90 -13.04 -4.31 -9.21
C LYS A 90 -13.73 -5.45 -9.94
N PRO A 91 -14.52 -6.31 -9.27
CA PRO A 91 -15.17 -7.45 -9.92
C PRO A 91 -16.06 -7.02 -11.09
N TRP A 92 -16.56 -5.78 -11.06
CA TRP A 92 -17.40 -5.20 -12.11
C TRP A 92 -16.63 -4.68 -13.33
N THR A 93 -15.32 -4.45 -13.24
CA THR A 93 -14.49 -4.01 -14.38
C THR A 93 -13.56 -5.11 -14.90
N THR A 94 -13.38 -6.20 -14.15
CA THR A 94 -12.65 -7.37 -14.62
C THR A 94 -13.61 -8.24 -15.43
N PRO A 95 -13.39 -8.46 -16.73
CA PRO A 95 -14.22 -9.37 -17.50
C PRO A 95 -14.14 -10.76 -16.85
N ILE A 96 -15.30 -11.32 -16.50
CA ILE A 96 -15.39 -12.70 -16.00
C ILE A 96 -14.99 -13.61 -17.17
N GLU A 97 -13.78 -14.15 -17.15
CA GLU A 97 -13.41 -15.21 -18.08
C GLU A 97 -14.34 -16.40 -17.86
N ALA A 98 -14.89 -16.90 -18.96
CA ALA A 98 -15.77 -18.06 -18.91
C ALA A 98 -15.00 -19.25 -18.32
N ARG A 99 -15.59 -19.90 -17.30
CA ARG A 99 -15.03 -21.11 -16.72
C ARG A 99 -14.79 -22.14 -17.84
N PRO A 100 -13.56 -22.69 -18.00
CA PRO A 100 -13.33 -23.75 -18.97
C PRO A 100 -14.26 -24.92 -18.64
N GLN A 101 -15.07 -25.31 -19.63
CA GLN A 101 -15.93 -26.48 -19.50
C GLN A 101 -15.10 -27.75 -19.66
N PRO A 102 -15.43 -28.83 -18.93
CA PRO A 102 -14.75 -30.11 -19.04
C PRO A 102 -14.93 -30.75 -20.43
#